data_AF-A0A9W8Z572-F1
#
_entry.id   AF-A0A9W8Z572-F1
#
_cell.length_a   1.000
_cell.length_b   1.000
_cell.length_c   1.000
_cell.angle_alpha   90.00
_cell.angle_beta   90.00
_cell.angle_gamma   90.00
#
_symmetry.space_group_name_H-M   'P 1'
#
loop_
_entity.id
_entity.type
_entity.pdbx_description
1 polymer ?
#
loop_
_entity_poly.entity_id
_entity_poly.type
_entity_poly.pdbx_seq_one_letter_code
_entity_poly.pdbx_strand_id
1 'polypeptide(L)'
;MLAVRQRSACIARKARPSVPALRPATRAYASDHGHDHHHDHHHAPEVNESPGMAFYVALGAIGSSMAIYSITRPSEGSEPSGLRKWIDSFRQAEMPKWAERNTLRTDIFDQAAADRHMFGSVEKAKSFQYRTPELLNSGCPNNVPAGHGVNLDHVVEHYRKQHLDEEERKAKKLAEARKE
;
A
#
# COMPACT_ATOMS: atom_id res chain seq x y z
N MET A 1 7.75 24.42 14.34
CA MET A 1 7.46 23.16 13.61
C MET A 1 8.74 22.47 13.11
N LEU A 2 9.78 22.32 13.95
CA LEU A 2 11.09 21.77 13.52
C LEU A 2 11.31 20.30 13.95
N ALA A 3 10.58 19.82 14.96
CA ALA A 3 10.77 18.47 15.51
C ALA A 3 10.21 17.33 14.64
N VAL A 4 9.21 17.60 13.78
CA VAL A 4 8.58 16.57 12.95
C VAL A 4 9.48 16.18 11.76
N ARG A 5 10.31 17.10 11.27
CA ARG A 5 11.20 16.86 10.11
C ARG A 5 12.44 16.04 10.44
N GLN A 6 12.91 16.05 11.69
CA GLN A 6 14.07 15.25 12.09
C GLN A 6 13.73 13.77 12.25
N ARG A 7 12.47 13.43 12.54
CA ARG A 7 12.06 12.03 12.81
C ARG A 7 11.85 11.20 11.54
N SER A 8 11.47 11.80 10.41
CA SER A 8 11.28 11.07 9.14
C SER A 8 12.60 10.59 8.51
N ALA A 9 13.69 11.35 8.67
CA ALA A 9 15.01 10.99 8.13
C ALA A 9 15.66 9.78 8.84
N CYS A 10 15.31 9.52 10.11
CA CYS A 10 15.81 8.36 10.86
C CYS A 10 15.07 7.05 10.52
N ILE A 11 13.80 7.13 10.09
CA ILE A 11 13.02 5.93 9.70
C ILE A 11 13.53 5.36 8.36
N ALA A 12 13.94 6.23 7.43
CA ALA A 12 14.46 5.83 6.13
C ALA A 12 15.79 5.05 6.19
N ARG A 13 16.56 5.14 7.29
CA ARG A 13 17.82 4.36 7.44
C ARG A 13 17.61 2.95 8.01
N LYS A 14 16.45 2.66 8.61
CA LYS A 14 16.13 1.33 9.16
C LYS A 14 15.48 0.38 8.14
N ALA A 15 15.12 0.87 6.96
CA ALA A 15 14.47 0.09 5.89
C ALA A 15 15.45 -0.49 4.85
N ARG A 16 16.73 -0.65 5.18
CA ARG A 16 17.62 -1.51 4.37
C ARG A 16 17.36 -2.96 4.76
N PRO A 17 16.90 -3.83 3.84
CA PRO A 17 16.92 -5.26 4.11
C PRO A 17 18.39 -5.66 4.31
N SER A 18 18.73 -6.05 5.53
CA SER A 18 19.96 -6.80 5.78
C SER A 18 19.83 -8.10 5.00
N VAL A 19 20.47 -8.17 3.83
CA VAL A 19 20.67 -9.42 3.12
C VAL A 19 21.37 -10.36 4.11
N PRO A 20 20.80 -11.51 4.51
CA PRO A 20 21.52 -12.44 5.34
C PRO A 20 22.72 -12.92 4.52
N ALA A 21 23.92 -12.52 4.95
CA ALA A 21 25.14 -13.07 4.41
C ALA A 21 25.09 -14.59 4.63
N LEU A 22 24.91 -15.35 3.55
CA LEU A 22 25.07 -16.79 3.55
C LEU A 22 26.48 -17.10 4.04
N ARG A 23 26.60 -17.58 5.28
CA ARG A 23 27.82 -18.21 5.75
C ARG A 23 28.07 -19.43 4.86
N PRO A 24 29.27 -19.60 4.26
CA PRO A 24 29.59 -20.86 3.60
C PRO A 24 29.53 -21.97 4.64
N ALA A 25 28.67 -22.95 4.40
CA ALA A 25 28.60 -24.17 5.19
C ALA A 25 29.94 -24.89 5.09
N THR A 26 30.71 -24.90 6.18
CA THR A 26 31.90 -25.74 6.32
C THR A 26 31.43 -27.19 6.32
N ARG A 27 31.63 -27.88 5.19
CA ARG A 27 31.47 -29.34 5.10
C ARG A 27 32.46 -29.98 6.08
N ALA A 28 31.97 -30.49 7.19
CA ALA A 28 32.72 -31.44 7.99
C ALA A 28 32.67 -32.79 7.25
N TYR A 29 33.78 -33.19 6.65
CA TYR A 29 33.99 -34.57 6.26
C TYR A 29 34.16 -35.38 7.54
N ALA A 30 33.14 -36.14 7.91
CA ALA A 30 33.27 -37.21 8.90
C ALA A 30 33.88 -38.42 8.18
N SER A 31 35.21 -38.48 8.13
CA SER A 31 35.94 -39.69 7.77
C SER A 31 37.23 -39.73 8.59
N ASP A 32 37.08 -39.93 9.89
CA ASP A 32 38.13 -40.50 10.72
C ASP A 32 37.63 -41.86 11.20
N HIS A 33 37.97 -42.90 10.44
CA HIS A 33 37.92 -44.30 10.85
C HIS A 33 39.25 -44.92 10.42
N GLY A 34 40.31 -44.60 11.17
CA GLY A 34 41.54 -45.39 11.18
C GLY A 34 41.25 -46.71 11.89
N HIS A 35 41.01 -47.77 11.12
CA HIS A 35 41.01 -49.13 11.63
C HIS A 35 42.44 -49.66 11.65
N ASP A 36 43.11 -49.49 12.79
CA ASP A 36 44.27 -50.31 13.13
C ASP A 36 43.79 -51.70 13.55
N HIS A 37 44.36 -52.70 12.89
CA HIS A 37 44.06 -54.11 13.05
C HIS A 37 44.63 -54.65 14.37
N HIS A 38 43.77 -54.92 15.35
CA HIS A 38 44.10 -55.84 16.45
C HIS A 38 42.95 -56.83 16.64
N HIS A 39 43.22 -58.08 16.27
CA HIS A 39 42.38 -59.23 16.52
C HIS A 39 42.44 -59.58 18.01
N ASP A 40 41.46 -59.13 18.79
CA ASP A 40 41.19 -59.70 20.10
C ASP A 40 39.71 -60.11 20.19
N HIS A 41 39.49 -61.41 20.36
CA HIS A 41 38.19 -62.05 20.48
C HIS A 41 37.59 -61.76 21.85
N HIS A 42 37.07 -60.56 22.05
CA HIS A 42 36.16 -60.27 23.16
C HIS A 42 34.73 -60.24 22.63
N HIS A 43 33.88 -61.12 23.14
CA HIS A 43 32.44 -61.04 22.94
C HIS A 43 31.97 -59.66 23.37
N ALA A 44 31.62 -58.82 22.38
CA ALA A 44 30.98 -57.54 22.64
C ALA A 44 29.66 -57.82 23.38
N PRO A 45 29.31 -57.04 24.42
CA PRO A 45 28.00 -57.19 25.05
C PRO A 45 26.94 -57.04 23.96
N GLU A 46 25.97 -57.96 23.92
CA GLU A 46 24.78 -57.83 23.08
C GLU A 46 23.99 -56.61 23.57
N VAL A 47 24.41 -55.42 23.14
CA VAL A 47 23.66 -54.20 23.33
C VAL A 47 22.51 -54.28 22.34
N ASN A 48 21.31 -54.42 22.88
CA ASN A 48 20.08 -54.37 22.11
C ASN A 48 19.90 -52.93 21.59
N GLU A 49 20.55 -52.62 20.47
CA GLU A 49 20.48 -51.31 19.83
C GLU A 49 19.05 -51.11 19.32
N SER A 50 18.25 -50.37 20.09
CA SER A 50 16.92 -49.98 19.66
C SER A 50 17.02 -49.24 18.32
N PRO A 51 16.12 -49.50 17.35
CA PRO A 51 16.18 -48.81 16.08
C PRO A 51 16.15 -47.29 16.32
N GLY A 52 17.15 -46.59 15.77
CA GLY A 52 17.34 -45.17 16.00
C GLY A 52 16.12 -44.34 15.60
N MET A 53 15.99 -43.12 16.14
CA MET A 53 14.85 -42.23 15.90
C MET A 53 14.51 -42.05 14.41
N ALA A 54 15.52 -42.07 13.54
CA ALA A 54 15.37 -42.00 12.09
C ALA A 54 14.49 -43.13 11.50
N PHE A 55 14.53 -44.33 12.06
CA PHE A 55 13.70 -45.45 11.61
C PHE A 55 12.22 -45.21 11.87
N TYR A 56 11.87 -44.72 13.06
CA TYR A 56 10.49 -44.36 13.40
C TYR A 56 9.99 -43.18 12.57
N VAL A 57 10.84 -42.19 12.29
CA VAL A 57 10.51 -41.09 11.37
C VAL A 57 10.26 -41.60 9.96
N ALA A 58 11.09 -42.53 9.46
CA ALA A 58 10.90 -43.12 8.15
C ALA A 58 9.59 -43.91 8.06
N LEU A 59 9.27 -44.73 9.05
CA LEU A 59 7.99 -45.44 9.12
C LEU A 59 6.80 -44.48 9.19
N GLY A 60 6.91 -43.42 9.99
CA GLY A 60 5.91 -42.35 10.06
C GLY A 60 5.73 -41.61 8.74
N ALA A 61 6.81 -41.32 8.02
CA ALA A 61 6.79 -40.69 6.70
C ALA A 61 6.12 -41.60 5.66
N ILE A 62 6.42 -42.90 5.67
CA ILE A 62 5.79 -43.88 4.78
C ILE A 62 4.28 -43.97 5.08
N GLY A 63 3.90 -44.16 6.35
CA GLY A 63 2.49 -44.24 6.75
C GLY A 63 1.71 -42.97 6.41
N SER A 64 2.28 -41.80 6.69
CA SER A 64 1.66 -40.51 6.35
C SER A 64 1.54 -40.29 4.85
N SER A 65 2.55 -40.70 4.05
CA SER A 65 2.47 -40.62 2.59
C SER A 65 1.33 -41.47 2.01
N MET A 66 1.11 -42.68 2.56
CA MET A 66 0.00 -43.55 2.17
C MET A 66 -1.36 -42.98 2.56
N ALA A 67 -1.46 -42.38 3.75
CA ALA A 67 -2.67 -41.70 4.19
C ALA A 67 -2.99 -40.47 3.31
N ILE A 68 -1.99 -39.67 2.96
CA ILE A 68 -2.19 -38.51 2.06
C ILE A 68 -2.60 -38.99 0.67
N TYR A 69 -1.98 -40.06 0.17
CA TYR A 69 -2.33 -40.64 -1.13
C TYR A 69 -3.79 -41.13 -1.18
N SER A 70 -4.24 -41.78 -0.10
CA SER A 70 -5.62 -42.31 -0.04
C SER A 70 -6.68 -41.22 0.02
N ILE A 71 -6.36 -40.05 0.60
CA ILE A 71 -7.29 -38.91 0.65
C ILE A 71 -7.22 -38.06 -0.64
N THR A 72 -6.05 -37.99 -1.29
CA THR A 72 -5.86 -37.17 -2.49
C THR A 72 -6.32 -37.83 -3.78
N ARG A 73 -6.40 -39.17 -3.83
CA ARG A 73 -6.86 -39.91 -5.02
C ARG A 73 -8.29 -39.51 -5.43
N PRO A 74 -8.56 -39.33 -6.73
CA PRO A 74 -9.91 -39.08 -7.23
C PRO A 74 -10.79 -40.33 -7.03
N SER A 75 -12.07 -40.11 -6.77
CA SER A 75 -13.08 -41.19 -6.74
C SER A 75 -13.31 -41.72 -8.16
N GLU A 76 -13.63 -43.01 -8.31
CA GLU A 76 -14.06 -43.58 -9.59
C GLU A 76 -15.17 -42.70 -10.18
N GLY A 77 -14.89 -42.07 -11.32
CA GLY A 77 -15.80 -41.09 -11.93
C GLY A 77 -15.26 -39.66 -11.99
N SER A 78 -13.99 -39.44 -12.35
CA SER A 78 -13.41 -38.13 -12.77
C SER A 78 -13.55 -36.93 -11.80
N GLU A 79 -14.18 -37.11 -10.65
CA GLU A 79 -14.40 -36.02 -9.70
C GLU A 79 -13.15 -35.77 -8.85
N PRO A 80 -12.76 -34.49 -8.65
CA PRO A 80 -11.65 -34.16 -7.78
C PRO A 80 -11.93 -34.61 -6.33
N SER A 81 -10.89 -35.06 -5.64
CA SER A 81 -10.98 -35.48 -4.23
C SER A 81 -11.52 -34.37 -3.34
N GLY A 82 -12.15 -34.72 -2.20
CA GLY A 82 -12.73 -33.75 -1.26
C GLY A 82 -11.73 -32.70 -0.77
N LEU A 83 -10.47 -33.10 -0.55
CA LEU A 83 -9.38 -32.18 -0.24
C LEU A 83 -9.10 -31.21 -1.40
N ARG A 84 -9.12 -31.69 -2.64
CA ARG A 84 -8.90 -30.84 -3.81
C ARG A 84 -10.04 -29.83 -3.97
N LYS A 85 -11.30 -30.24 -3.81
CA LYS A 85 -12.48 -29.35 -3.82
C LYS A 85 -12.38 -28.28 -2.71
N TRP A 86 -11.93 -28.67 -1.52
CA TRP A 86 -11.72 -27.74 -0.40
C TRP A 86 -10.60 -26.74 -0.68
N ILE A 87 -9.44 -27.19 -1.17
CA ILE A 87 -8.35 -26.28 -1.57
C ILE A 87 -8.79 -25.33 -2.69
N ASP A 88 -9.50 -25.86 -3.68
CA ASP A 88 -9.99 -25.07 -4.81
C ASP A 88 -11.05 -24.05 -4.38
N SER A 89 -11.84 -24.29 -3.33
CA SER A 89 -12.80 -23.30 -2.81
C SER A 89 -12.10 -22.11 -2.16
N PHE A 90 -11.05 -22.33 -1.36
CA PHE A 90 -10.22 -21.24 -0.83
C PHE A 90 -9.52 -20.48 -1.95
N ARG A 91 -9.00 -21.21 -2.94
CA ARG A 91 -8.32 -20.61 -4.09
C ARG A 91 -9.28 -19.74 -4.89
N GLN A 92 -10.50 -20.20 -5.18
CA GLN A 92 -11.50 -19.44 -5.92
C GLN A 92 -11.94 -18.17 -5.17
N ALA A 93 -12.04 -18.22 -3.84
CA ALA A 93 -12.38 -17.05 -3.03
C ALA A 93 -11.26 -15.98 -2.99
N GLU A 94 -9.99 -16.39 -3.00
CA GLU A 94 -8.85 -15.48 -2.80
C GLU A 94 -8.16 -15.01 -4.08
N MET A 95 -8.24 -15.80 -5.16
CA MET A 95 -7.67 -15.43 -6.47
C MET A 95 -8.19 -14.09 -7.02
N PRO A 96 -9.51 -13.78 -7.04
CA PRO A 96 -9.97 -12.50 -7.57
C PRO A 96 -9.46 -11.32 -6.73
N LYS A 97 -9.46 -11.45 -5.40
CA LYS A 97 -8.93 -10.41 -4.49
C LYS A 97 -7.42 -10.22 -4.66
N TRP A 98 -6.68 -11.27 -4.98
CA TRP A 98 -5.24 -11.17 -5.23
C TRP A 98 -4.96 -10.48 -6.56
N ALA A 99 -5.72 -10.81 -7.61
CA ALA A 99 -5.66 -10.13 -8.90
C ALA A 99 -5.99 -8.63 -8.75
N GLU A 100 -7.09 -8.29 -8.08
CA GLU A 100 -7.51 -6.90 -7.83
C GLU A 100 -6.47 -6.10 -7.03
N ARG A 101 -5.85 -6.70 -6.01
CA ARG A 101 -4.76 -6.04 -5.28
C ARG A 101 -3.53 -5.82 -6.14
N ASN A 102 -3.24 -6.72 -7.06
CA ASN A 102 -2.09 -6.58 -7.95
C ASN A 102 -2.36 -5.50 -9.00
N THR A 103 -3.56 -5.42 -9.56
CA THR A 103 -3.94 -4.33 -10.47
C THR A 103 -3.92 -2.99 -9.74
N LEU A 104 -4.47 -2.90 -8.53
CA LEU A 104 -4.41 -1.68 -7.74
C LEU A 104 -2.97 -1.22 -7.48
N ARG A 105 -2.05 -2.16 -7.21
CA ARG A 105 -0.63 -1.83 -7.02
C ARG A 105 -0.01 -1.30 -8.31
N THR A 106 -0.26 -1.93 -9.46
CA THR A 106 0.28 -1.46 -10.74
C THR A 106 -0.27 -0.08 -11.08
N ASP A 107 -1.56 0.15 -10.88
CA ASP A 107 -2.21 1.43 -11.17
C ASP A 107 -1.61 2.56 -10.31
N ILE A 108 -1.37 2.30 -9.02
CA ILE A 108 -0.70 3.27 -8.13
C ILE A 108 0.72 3.57 -8.60
N PHE A 109 1.47 2.55 -9.05
CA PHE A 109 2.83 2.76 -9.56
C PHE A 109 2.83 3.56 -10.85
N ASP A 110 1.90 3.29 -11.76
CA ASP A 110 1.77 4.00 -13.03
C ASP A 110 1.36 5.45 -12.82
N GLN A 111 0.41 5.70 -11.91
CA GLN A 111 0.04 7.06 -11.52
C GLN A 111 1.23 7.81 -10.89
N ALA A 112 1.96 7.17 -9.96
CA ALA A 112 3.12 7.79 -9.33
C ALA A 112 4.26 8.05 -10.34
N ALA A 113 4.43 7.19 -11.34
CA ALA A 113 5.39 7.38 -12.42
C ALA A 113 4.99 8.55 -13.33
N ALA A 114 3.71 8.67 -13.68
CA ALA A 114 3.18 9.78 -14.45
C ALA A 114 3.37 11.11 -13.71
N ASP A 115 3.00 11.18 -12.43
CA ASP A 115 3.20 12.35 -11.58
C ASP A 115 4.69 12.73 -11.49
N ARG A 116 5.57 11.74 -11.32
CA ARG A 116 7.01 11.99 -11.27
C ARG A 116 7.53 12.53 -12.59
N HIS A 117 7.00 12.11 -13.74
CA HIS A 117 7.38 12.68 -15.03
C HIS A 117 6.93 14.15 -15.11
N MET A 118 5.68 14.43 -14.75
CA MET A 118 5.11 15.79 -14.79
C MET A 118 5.84 16.77 -13.86
N PHE A 119 6.13 16.37 -12.62
CA PHE A 119 6.70 17.27 -11.61
C PHE A 119 8.21 17.14 -11.43
N GLY A 120 8.82 16.07 -11.94
CA GLY A 120 10.26 15.81 -11.81
C GLY A 120 11.12 16.59 -12.78
N SER A 121 10.56 16.97 -13.94
CA SER A 121 11.25 17.78 -14.96
C SER A 121 11.18 19.29 -14.70
N VAL A 122 10.25 19.72 -13.85
CA VAL A 122 10.06 21.13 -13.52
C VAL A 122 11.09 21.57 -12.48
N GLU A 123 11.80 22.67 -12.73
CA GLU A 123 12.65 23.30 -11.71
C GLU A 123 11.77 23.68 -10.51
N LYS A 124 12.06 23.08 -9.34
CA LYS A 124 11.31 23.40 -8.12
C LYS A 124 11.39 24.89 -7.85
N ALA A 125 10.24 25.51 -7.60
CA ALA A 125 10.19 26.93 -7.26
C ALA A 125 11.18 27.23 -6.13
N LYS A 126 12.13 28.14 -6.40
CA LYS A 126 13.11 28.59 -5.40
C LYS A 126 12.33 29.29 -4.30
N SER A 127 12.28 28.68 -3.11
CA SER A 127 11.66 29.31 -1.95
C SER A 127 12.62 30.37 -1.41
N PHE A 128 12.29 31.64 -1.62
CA PHE A 128 13.02 32.75 -1.02
C PHE A 128 12.38 33.10 0.32
N GLN A 129 13.19 33.25 1.37
CA GLN A 129 12.72 33.80 2.63
C GLN A 129 12.70 35.33 2.50
N TYR A 130 11.51 35.91 2.46
CA TYR A 130 11.35 37.36 2.48
C TYR A 130 11.59 37.89 3.90
N ARG A 131 12.30 39.01 4.01
CA ARG A 131 12.52 39.70 5.29
C ARG A 131 11.21 40.23 5.90
N THR A 132 10.23 40.54 5.05
CA THR A 132 8.93 41.12 5.43
C THR A 132 7.80 40.39 4.67
N PRO A 133 7.31 39.25 5.19
CA PRO A 133 6.27 38.48 4.51
C PRO A 133 4.91 39.20 4.46
N GLU A 134 4.66 40.12 5.40
CA GLU A 134 3.42 40.90 5.47
C GLU A 134 3.17 41.77 4.23
N LEU A 135 4.24 42.16 3.51
CA LEU A 135 4.12 42.98 2.30
C LEU A 135 3.49 42.21 1.12
N LEU A 136 3.52 40.87 1.14
CA LEU A 136 2.85 40.06 0.11
C LEU A 136 1.33 40.25 0.12
N ASN A 137 0.77 40.61 1.27
CA ASN A 137 -0.65 40.86 1.45
C ASN A 137 -1.01 42.35 1.35
N SER A 138 -0.03 43.25 1.33
CA SER A 138 -0.27 44.70 1.21
C SER A 138 -0.58 45.05 -0.25
N GLY A 139 -1.75 45.62 -0.50
CA GLY A 139 -2.19 46.01 -1.86
C GLY A 139 -3.02 44.94 -2.59
N CYS A 140 -3.34 43.82 -1.95
CA CYS A 140 -4.36 42.92 -2.48
C CYS A 140 -5.73 43.63 -2.42
N PRO A 141 -6.45 43.78 -3.55
CA PRO A 141 -7.76 44.45 -3.58
C PRO A 141 -8.81 43.83 -2.64
N ASN A 142 -8.59 42.57 -2.25
CA ASN A 142 -9.51 41.78 -1.44
C ASN A 142 -9.09 41.69 0.04
N ASN A 143 -7.87 42.10 0.40
CA ASN A 143 -7.38 42.05 1.78
C ASN A 143 -7.26 43.47 2.35
N VAL A 144 -8.41 44.13 2.43
CA VAL A 144 -8.49 45.54 2.82
C VAL A 144 -9.34 45.63 4.11
N PRO A 145 -8.90 46.38 5.13
CA PRO A 145 -9.71 46.58 6.32
C PRO A 145 -11.05 47.24 5.98
N ALA A 146 -12.10 46.87 6.73
CA ALA A 146 -13.42 47.46 6.56
C ALA A 146 -13.35 48.99 6.68
N GLY A 147 -13.95 49.70 5.73
CA GLY A 147 -14.00 51.17 5.69
C GLY A 147 -12.90 51.86 4.86
N HIS A 148 -12.01 51.13 4.19
CA HIS A 148 -11.01 51.72 3.29
C HIS A 148 -11.56 52.08 1.89
N GLY A 149 -12.62 51.40 1.45
CA GLY A 149 -13.26 51.68 0.16
C GLY A 149 -14.03 53.00 0.18
N VAL A 150 -14.22 53.60 -1.00
CA VAL A 150 -15.11 54.76 -1.17
C VAL A 150 -16.54 54.34 -0.80
N ASN A 151 -17.25 55.16 -0.02
CA ASN A 151 -18.65 54.89 0.28
C ASN A 151 -19.50 55.01 -0.99
N LEU A 152 -20.17 53.92 -1.38
CA LEU A 152 -21.02 53.82 -2.58
C LEU A 152 -22.52 54.01 -2.28
N ASP A 153 -22.91 54.35 -1.05
CA ASP A 153 -24.31 54.46 -0.64
C ASP A 153 -25.10 55.41 -1.55
N HIS A 154 -24.52 56.56 -1.90
CA HIS A 154 -25.18 57.53 -2.79
C HIS A 154 -25.40 56.98 -4.22
N VAL A 155 -24.45 56.18 -4.73
CA VAL A 155 -24.58 55.54 -6.04
C VAL A 155 -25.67 54.47 -6.00
N VAL A 156 -25.71 53.69 -4.92
CA VAL A 156 -26.75 52.68 -4.68
C VAL A 156 -28.13 53.34 -4.60
N GLU A 157 -28.26 54.43 -3.86
CA GLU A 157 -29.51 55.19 -3.76
C GLU A 157 -29.96 55.76 -5.11
N HIS A 158 -29.03 56.31 -5.90
CA HIS A 158 -29.33 56.83 -7.23
C HIS A 158 -29.90 55.74 -8.15
N TYR A 159 -29.24 54.59 -8.25
CA TYR A 159 -29.71 53.49 -9.10
C TYR A 159 -30.99 52.83 -8.58
N ARG A 160 -31.19 52.79 -7.25
CA ARG A 160 -32.47 52.36 -6.67
C ARG A 160 -33.62 53.26 -7.11
N LYS A 161 -33.43 54.58 -7.08
CA LYS A 161 -34.44 55.54 -7.56
C LYS A 161 -34.75 55.34 -9.04
N GLN A 162 -33.71 55.23 -9.88
CA GLN A 162 -33.88 54.97 -11.31
C GLN A 162 -34.68 53.69 -11.59
N HIS A 163 -34.42 52.62 -10.83
CA HIS A 163 -35.16 51.37 -10.97
C HIS A 163 -36.66 51.54 -10.67
N LEU A 164 -36.99 52.22 -9.57
CA LEU A 164 -38.39 52.48 -9.18
C LEU A 164 -39.11 53.32 -10.24
N ASP A 165 -38.46 54.37 -10.75
CA ASP A 165 -39.02 55.22 -11.81
C ASP A 165 -39.31 54.41 -13.09
N GLU A 166 -38.41 53.49 -13.45
CA GLU A 166 -38.61 52.61 -14.60
C GLU A 166 -39.74 51.58 -14.38
N GLU A 167 -39.88 51.03 -13.18
CA GLU A 167 -40.96 50.12 -12.83
C GLU A 167 -42.31 50.84 -12.88
N GLU A 168 -42.41 52.06 -12.35
CA GLU A 168 -43.61 52.88 -12.48
C GLU A 168 -43.96 53.14 -13.94
N ARG A 169 -42.97 53.47 -14.78
CA ARG A 169 -43.17 53.66 -16.21
C ARG A 169 -43.68 52.39 -16.90
N LYS A 170 -43.12 51.22 -16.56
CA LYS A 170 -43.56 49.92 -17.09
C LYS A 170 -44.97 49.59 -16.62
N ALA A 171 -45.30 49.82 -15.35
CA ALA A 171 -46.63 49.61 -14.80
C ALA A 171 -47.69 50.51 -15.44
N LYS A 172 -47.37 51.79 -15.68
CA LYS A 172 -48.25 52.74 -16.40
C LYS A 172 -48.54 52.25 -17.82
N LYS A 173 -47.51 51.88 -18.59
CA LYS A 173 -47.68 51.31 -19.94
C LYS A 173 -48.52 50.04 -19.94
N LEU A 174 -48.33 49.15 -18.97
CA LEU A 174 -49.12 47.93 -18.83
C LEU A 174 -50.60 48.23 -18.49
N ALA A 175 -50.84 49.23 -17.64
CA ALA A 175 -52.19 49.66 -17.28
C ALA A 175 -52.92 50.33 -18.45
N GLU A 176 -52.21 51.09 -19.29
CA GLU A 176 -52.74 51.66 -20.54
C GLU A 176 -53.07 50.55 -21.56
N ALA A 177 -52.14 49.62 -21.81
CA ALA A 177 -52.34 48.50 -22.72
C ALA A 177 -53.45 47.52 -22.29
N ARG A 178 -53.85 47.52 -21.02
CA ARG A 178 -54.98 46.71 -20.50
C ARG A 178 -56.34 47.41 -20.67
N LYS A 179 -56.35 48.73 -20.90
CA LYS A 179 -57.59 49.52 -21.06
C LYS A 179 -58.06 49.60 -22.51
N GLU A 180 -57.15 49.41 -23.47
CA GLU A 180 -57.47 49.13 -24.88
C GLU A 180 -57.93 47.68 -25.06
#